data_AF-A0A8X7UVX3-F1
#
_entry.id   AF-A0A8X7UVX3-F1
#
_cell.length_a   1.000
_cell.length_b   1.000
_cell.length_c   1.000
_cell.angle_alpha   90.00
_cell.angle_beta   90.00
_cell.angle_gamma   90.00
#
_symmetry.space_group_name_H-M   'P 1'
#
loop_
_entity.id
_entity.type
_entity.pdbx_description
1 polymer ?
#
loop_
_entity_poly.entity_id
_entity_poly.type
_entity_poly.pdbx_seq_one_letter_code
_entity_poly.pdbx_strand_id
1 'polypeptide(L)'
;MQKLGISQAVQFLQSRYPDGKPLSAVFIHSSMIEMLDSTTEDAIEQNSWIDSLSVLPASFTSQDANKILLLCPSVQSALKAEKALILAESYVISSGFIKGVYDQIEKEAEAFSIQASTASLIDHPSKSSESQESIPANTDKGSKKKKGKSASMKTATVETVPDDEEEARPKSKRNQKKGRDSSSSQKLDAKAGGKKESVKAQEGMENPDSILKHLADLMRPMLINSLKERRKKIFTENADRMKRLMDDLQKKLDESFLNMQLYEKALELFEDDQSTSAVLHRHLLRTTAATIADTLLHDLDIHNKLKNGIEVGDSKAQDPVLLESSERMALAKNLNGSLSRKALALVEALEGKRVDAFMTTFRDLAEESGLVLKKLDKKLERTLLHAYRKDLISQVSTESDPVALLAKVVSLLYIKAHNKALQAPGRAIAAAISHLKDKLDESAYKTLTDYQTATVTLLALMSASTGEEHDCSADRILSKRELLESQMPVLRSLVLGDSQPQQS
;
A
#
# COMPACT_ATOMS: atom_id res chain seq x y z
N MET A 1 -47.22 -9.39 -54.79
CA MET A 1 -47.77 -8.27 -55.60
C MET A 1 -47.26 -8.27 -57.04
N GLN A 2 -45.96 -8.37 -57.30
CA GLN A 2 -45.45 -8.51 -58.69
C GLN A 2 -45.93 -9.79 -59.39
N LYS A 3 -46.00 -10.93 -58.67
CA LYS A 3 -46.62 -12.17 -59.16
C LYS A 3 -48.13 -12.06 -59.44
N LEU A 4 -48.77 -10.99 -58.97
CA LEU A 4 -50.18 -10.67 -59.20
C LEU A 4 -50.35 -9.56 -60.25
N GLY A 5 -49.29 -9.17 -60.97
CA GLY A 5 -49.33 -8.15 -62.02
C GLY A 5 -49.40 -6.70 -61.53
N ILE A 6 -49.18 -6.44 -60.23
CA ILE A 6 -49.27 -5.09 -59.67
C ILE A 6 -47.88 -4.44 -59.67
N SER A 7 -47.69 -3.42 -60.52
CA SER A 7 -46.42 -2.72 -60.72
C SER A 7 -46.09 -1.72 -59.60
N GLN A 8 -47.10 -1.05 -59.03
CA GLN A 8 -46.96 -0.08 -57.93
C GLN A 8 -47.65 -0.60 -56.66
N ALA A 9 -47.06 -1.64 -56.05
CA ALA A 9 -47.68 -2.36 -54.93
C ALA A 9 -48.03 -1.48 -53.72
N VAL A 10 -47.14 -0.56 -53.33
CA VAL A 10 -47.34 0.31 -52.17
C VAL A 10 -48.47 1.33 -52.42
N GLN A 11 -48.44 2.03 -53.56
CA GLN A 11 -49.49 3.00 -53.93
C GLN A 11 -50.85 2.33 -54.10
N PHE A 12 -50.87 1.13 -54.68
CA PHE A 12 -52.09 0.32 -54.78
C PHE A 12 -52.67 -0.01 -53.41
N LEU A 13 -51.84 -0.46 -52.45
CA LEU A 13 -52.30 -0.80 -51.11
C LEU A 13 -52.73 0.44 -50.32
N GLN A 14 -52.01 1.56 -50.40
CA GLN A 14 -52.38 2.82 -49.76
C GLN A 14 -53.72 3.38 -50.28
N SER A 15 -54.01 3.22 -51.57
CA SER A 15 -55.30 3.65 -52.14
C SER A 15 -56.50 2.86 -51.61
N ARG A 16 -56.29 1.59 -51.24
CA ARG A 16 -57.34 0.68 -50.73
C ARG A 16 -57.42 0.64 -49.21
N TYR A 17 -56.31 0.90 -48.55
CA TYR A 17 -56.16 0.89 -47.10
C TYR A 17 -55.41 2.17 -46.69
N PRO A 18 -56.13 3.31 -46.58
CA PRO A 18 -55.51 4.61 -46.29
C PRO A 18 -54.77 4.64 -44.95
N ASP A 19 -55.25 3.87 -43.97
CA ASP A 19 -54.66 3.75 -42.63
C ASP A 19 -53.47 2.78 -42.56
N GLY A 20 -53.12 2.15 -43.69
CA GLY A 20 -52.04 1.19 -43.76
C GLY A 20 -50.67 1.83 -44.00
N LYS A 21 -49.65 1.30 -43.33
CA LYS A 21 -48.27 1.77 -43.42
C LYS A 21 -47.38 0.76 -44.16
N PRO A 22 -46.65 1.18 -45.20
CA PRO A 22 -45.68 0.32 -45.86
C PRO A 22 -44.39 0.19 -45.03
N LEU A 23 -43.93 -1.05 -44.85
CA LEU A 23 -42.61 -1.38 -44.28
C LEU A 23 -41.64 -1.82 -45.40
N SER A 24 -40.57 -2.55 -45.06
CA SER A 24 -39.60 -3.07 -46.03
C SER A 24 -40.16 -4.24 -46.83
N ALA A 25 -40.75 -5.23 -46.17
CA ALA A 25 -41.27 -6.45 -46.80
C ALA A 25 -42.80 -6.54 -46.77
N VAL A 26 -43.46 -5.80 -45.87
CA VAL A 26 -44.89 -5.95 -45.57
C VAL A 26 -45.64 -4.62 -45.51
N PHE A 27 -46.96 -4.68 -45.54
CA PHE A 27 -47.85 -3.52 -45.41
C PHE A 27 -48.79 -3.77 -44.23
N ILE A 28 -48.78 -2.91 -43.22
CA ILE A 28 -49.41 -3.16 -41.92
C ILE A 28 -50.51 -2.15 -41.59
N HIS A 29 -51.43 -2.54 -40.71
CA HIS A 29 -52.40 -1.62 -40.10
C HIS A 29 -51.85 -1.04 -38.79
N SER A 30 -52.33 0.15 -38.39
CA SER A 30 -51.89 0.84 -37.15
C SER A 30 -52.03 0.01 -35.88
N SER A 31 -52.96 -0.95 -35.83
CA SER A 31 -53.13 -1.86 -34.69
C SER A 31 -51.89 -2.73 -34.39
N MET A 32 -51.02 -3.01 -35.38
CA MET A 32 -49.73 -3.67 -35.11
C MET A 32 -48.74 -2.76 -34.40
N ILE A 33 -48.82 -1.45 -34.65
CA ILE A 33 -47.98 -0.46 -33.98
C ILE A 33 -48.46 -0.35 -32.53
N GLU A 34 -49.77 -0.24 -32.29
CA GLU A 34 -50.35 -0.16 -30.94
C GLU A 34 -50.05 -1.42 -30.10
N MET A 35 -50.15 -2.62 -30.69
CA MET A 35 -49.80 -3.86 -30.02
C MET A 35 -48.32 -3.90 -29.61
N LEU A 36 -47.42 -3.60 -30.57
CA LEU A 36 -45.99 -3.62 -30.27
C LEU A 36 -45.62 -2.53 -29.27
N ASP A 37 -46.21 -1.33 -29.40
CA ASP A 37 -46.00 -0.20 -28.50
C ASP A 37 -46.35 -0.58 -27.05
N SER A 38 -47.55 -1.12 -26.80
CA SER A 38 -47.97 -1.58 -25.48
C SER A 38 -47.03 -2.64 -24.90
N THR A 39 -46.60 -3.60 -25.72
CA THR A 39 -45.70 -4.66 -25.25
C THR A 39 -44.30 -4.12 -24.93
N THR A 40 -43.82 -3.16 -25.73
CA THR A 40 -42.52 -2.50 -25.49
C THR A 40 -42.57 -1.55 -24.29
N GLU A 41 -43.68 -0.86 -24.07
CA GLU A 41 -43.89 0.01 -22.91
C GLU A 41 -43.80 -0.79 -21.61
N ASP A 42 -44.52 -1.90 -21.53
CA ASP A 42 -44.47 -2.82 -20.39
C ASP A 42 -43.03 -3.29 -20.10
N ALA A 43 -42.29 -3.69 -21.15
CA ALA A 43 -40.91 -4.14 -21.00
C ALA A 43 -39.98 -3.02 -20.50
N ILE A 44 -40.19 -1.78 -20.93
CA ILE A 44 -39.42 -0.62 -20.49
C ILE A 44 -39.73 -0.28 -19.03
N GLU A 45 -41.02 -0.26 -18.65
CA GLU A 45 -41.46 0.03 -17.28
C GLU A 45 -40.97 -1.02 -16.27
N GLN A 46 -40.93 -2.30 -16.68
CA GLN A 46 -40.47 -3.40 -15.85
C GLN A 46 -38.93 -3.53 -15.77
N ASN A 47 -38.16 -2.61 -16.37
CA ASN A 47 -36.70 -2.70 -16.48
C ASN A 47 -36.25 -4.02 -17.13
N SER A 48 -36.93 -4.43 -18.19
CA SER A 48 -36.69 -5.67 -18.92
C SER A 48 -36.20 -5.38 -20.36
N TRP A 49 -36.18 -6.41 -21.18
CA TRP A 49 -35.94 -6.35 -22.62
C TRP A 49 -36.99 -7.18 -23.37
N ILE A 50 -37.19 -6.87 -24.65
CA ILE A 50 -38.07 -7.62 -25.53
C ILE A 50 -37.51 -7.74 -26.94
N ASP A 51 -37.68 -8.90 -27.55
CA ASP A 51 -37.49 -9.11 -28.98
C ASP A 51 -38.79 -8.83 -29.73
N SER A 52 -38.80 -7.79 -30.56
CA SER A 52 -39.98 -7.42 -31.33
C SER A 52 -40.40 -8.50 -32.33
N LEU A 53 -39.46 -9.31 -32.83
CA LEU A 53 -39.77 -10.42 -33.73
C LEU A 53 -40.50 -11.57 -33.03
N SER A 54 -40.43 -11.64 -31.70
CA SER A 54 -41.20 -12.62 -30.92
C SER A 54 -42.69 -12.25 -30.79
N VAL A 55 -43.02 -10.96 -30.98
CA VAL A 55 -44.39 -10.42 -30.93
C VAL A 55 -44.98 -10.32 -32.34
N LEU A 56 -44.15 -9.96 -33.32
CA LEU A 56 -44.56 -9.78 -34.71
C LEU A 56 -44.75 -11.12 -35.43
N PRO A 57 -45.61 -11.18 -36.47
CA PRO A 57 -45.73 -12.37 -37.31
C PRO A 57 -44.40 -12.79 -37.94
N ALA A 58 -44.20 -14.09 -38.16
CA ALA A 58 -42.96 -14.65 -38.73
C ALA A 58 -42.61 -14.15 -40.15
N SER A 59 -43.52 -13.45 -40.83
CA SER A 59 -43.25 -12.81 -42.12
C SER A 59 -42.44 -11.50 -42.02
N PHE A 60 -42.22 -10.99 -40.81
CA PHE A 60 -41.53 -9.73 -40.56
C PHE A 60 -40.02 -9.97 -40.44
N THR A 61 -39.26 -9.06 -41.02
CA THR A 61 -37.79 -9.03 -40.89
C THR A 61 -37.37 -8.08 -39.77
N SER A 62 -36.12 -8.15 -39.30
CA SER A 62 -35.57 -7.23 -38.28
C SER A 62 -35.67 -5.76 -38.74
N GLN A 63 -35.55 -5.50 -40.05
CA GLN A 63 -35.75 -4.18 -40.64
C GLN A 63 -37.21 -3.72 -40.58
N ASP A 64 -38.17 -4.64 -40.75
CA ASP A 64 -39.59 -4.32 -40.57
C ASP A 64 -39.88 -4.03 -39.10
N ALA A 65 -39.34 -4.84 -38.17
CA ALA A 65 -39.47 -4.62 -36.73
C ALA A 65 -38.93 -3.25 -36.31
N ASN A 66 -37.73 -2.88 -36.76
CA ASN A 66 -37.14 -1.57 -36.49
C ASN A 66 -38.04 -0.42 -36.96
N LYS A 67 -38.58 -0.52 -38.18
CA LYS A 67 -39.49 0.50 -38.72
C LYS A 67 -40.77 0.66 -37.89
N ILE A 68 -41.30 -0.43 -37.33
CA ILE A 68 -42.48 -0.37 -36.45
C ILE A 68 -42.10 0.23 -35.11
N LEU A 69 -41.00 -0.20 -34.50
CA LEU A 69 -40.48 0.34 -33.24
C LEU A 69 -40.28 1.85 -33.30
N LEU A 70 -39.77 2.36 -34.42
CA LEU A 70 -39.61 3.81 -34.63
C LEU A 70 -40.94 4.56 -34.77
N LEU A 71 -42.07 3.86 -34.94
CA LEU A 71 -43.41 4.44 -34.99
C LEU A 71 -44.17 4.32 -33.66
N CYS A 72 -43.66 3.53 -32.71
CA CYS A 72 -44.22 3.32 -31.36
C CYS A 72 -43.99 4.57 -30.47
N PRO A 73 -45.04 5.27 -30.01
CA PRO A 73 -44.92 6.44 -29.12
C PRO A 73 -44.10 6.20 -27.85
N SER A 74 -44.25 5.05 -27.20
CA SER A 74 -43.56 4.71 -25.95
C SER A 74 -42.07 4.49 -26.21
N VAL A 75 -41.72 3.83 -27.32
CA VAL A 75 -40.32 3.67 -27.77
C VAL A 75 -39.69 5.02 -28.14
N GLN A 76 -40.38 5.87 -28.91
CA GLN A 76 -39.89 7.20 -29.26
C GLN A 76 -39.62 8.06 -28.02
N SER A 77 -40.54 8.00 -27.04
CA SER A 77 -40.41 8.73 -25.78
C SER A 77 -39.24 8.20 -24.95
N ALA A 78 -39.09 6.88 -24.87
CA ALA A 78 -38.00 6.24 -24.14
C ALA A 78 -36.63 6.49 -24.76
N LEU A 79 -36.51 6.49 -26.10
CA LEU A 79 -35.27 6.83 -26.80
C LEU A 79 -34.87 8.29 -26.56
N LYS A 80 -35.83 9.23 -26.62
CA LYS A 80 -35.58 10.65 -26.32
C LYS A 80 -35.18 10.89 -24.87
N ALA A 81 -35.72 10.11 -23.95
CA ALA A 81 -35.42 10.19 -22.53
C ALA A 81 -34.23 9.33 -22.09
N GLU A 82 -33.52 8.68 -23.03
CA GLU A 82 -32.42 7.74 -22.76
C GLU A 82 -32.81 6.61 -21.78
N LYS A 83 -34.08 6.20 -21.80
CA LYS A 83 -34.63 5.13 -20.96
C LYS A 83 -34.62 3.75 -21.63
N ALA A 84 -34.40 3.70 -22.94
CA ALA A 84 -34.31 2.45 -23.70
C ALA A 84 -33.36 2.60 -24.89
N LEU A 85 -32.91 1.46 -25.43
CA LEU A 85 -32.09 1.34 -26.63
C LEU A 85 -32.69 0.28 -27.56
N ILE A 86 -32.68 0.56 -28.88
CA ILE A 86 -32.94 -0.48 -29.88
C ILE A 86 -31.60 -1.11 -30.27
N LEU A 87 -31.48 -2.42 -30.11
CA LEU A 87 -30.27 -3.21 -30.41
C LEU A 87 -30.57 -4.23 -31.51
N ALA A 88 -29.63 -4.41 -32.44
CA ALA A 88 -29.76 -5.34 -33.58
C ALA A 88 -31.09 -5.24 -34.35
N GLU A 89 -31.65 -4.02 -34.46
CA GLU A 89 -32.88 -3.69 -35.19
C GLU A 89 -34.20 -4.25 -34.62
N SER A 90 -34.19 -5.32 -33.82
CA SER A 90 -35.41 -5.95 -33.27
C SER A 90 -35.55 -5.88 -31.75
N TYR A 91 -34.46 -5.73 -31.00
CA TYR A 91 -34.50 -5.77 -29.54
C TYR A 91 -34.70 -4.39 -28.94
N VAL A 92 -35.67 -4.25 -28.03
CA VAL A 92 -35.81 -3.06 -27.18
C VAL A 92 -35.31 -3.43 -25.79
N ILE A 93 -34.30 -2.71 -25.31
CA ILE A 93 -33.67 -2.96 -24.02
C ILE A 93 -33.79 -1.71 -23.16
N SER A 94 -34.39 -1.83 -21.98
CA SER A 94 -34.45 -0.72 -21.03
C SER A 94 -33.06 -0.38 -20.46
N SER A 95 -32.83 0.89 -20.13
CA SER A 95 -31.61 1.31 -19.45
C SER A 95 -31.50 0.72 -18.04
N GLY A 96 -32.65 0.48 -17.39
CA GLY A 96 -32.72 -0.23 -16.11
C GLY A 96 -32.22 -1.67 -16.19
N PHE A 97 -32.56 -2.40 -17.25
CA PHE A 97 -32.02 -3.74 -17.50
C PHE A 97 -30.50 -3.70 -17.66
N ILE A 98 -29.99 -2.82 -18.52
CA ILE A 98 -28.53 -2.67 -18.77
C ILE A 98 -27.80 -2.38 -17.47
N LYS A 99 -28.32 -1.46 -16.66
CA LYS A 99 -27.76 -1.14 -15.34
C LYS A 99 -27.78 -2.35 -14.40
N GLY A 100 -28.88 -3.08 -14.33
CA GLY A 100 -28.98 -4.27 -13.48
C GLY A 100 -27.97 -5.36 -13.84
N VAL A 101 -27.78 -5.64 -15.14
CA VAL A 101 -26.75 -6.58 -15.61
C VAL A 101 -25.35 -6.06 -15.27
N TYR A 102 -25.10 -4.76 -15.47
CA TYR A 102 -23.82 -4.13 -15.16
C TYR A 102 -23.47 -4.23 -13.66
N ASP A 103 -24.41 -3.85 -12.78
CA ASP A 103 -24.22 -3.86 -11.33
C ASP A 103 -23.96 -5.29 -10.82
N GLN A 104 -24.63 -6.29 -11.39
CA GLN A 104 -24.40 -7.70 -11.06
C GLN A 104 -23.01 -8.18 -11.49
N ILE A 105 -22.56 -7.83 -12.69
CA ILE A 105 -21.20 -8.17 -13.18
C ILE A 105 -20.14 -7.49 -12.30
N GLU A 106 -20.33 -6.23 -11.90
CA GLU A 106 -19.41 -5.55 -11.00
C GLU A 106 -19.32 -6.24 -9.64
N LYS A 107 -20.47 -6.61 -9.06
CA LYS A 107 -20.53 -7.31 -7.77
C LYS A 107 -19.81 -8.66 -7.82
N GLU A 108 -19.98 -9.41 -8.91
CA GLU A 108 -19.26 -10.67 -9.11
C GLU A 108 -17.76 -10.45 -9.29
N ALA A 109 -17.35 -9.43 -10.06
CA ALA A 109 -15.95 -9.08 -10.23
C ALA A 109 -15.25 -8.73 -8.90
N GLU A 110 -15.95 -8.08 -7.97
CA GLU A 110 -15.45 -7.80 -6.62
C GLU A 110 -15.26 -9.08 -5.80
N ALA A 111 -16.22 -10.01 -5.85
CA ALA A 111 -16.12 -11.31 -5.19
C ALA A 111 -14.93 -12.14 -5.72
N PHE A 112 -14.69 -12.10 -7.03
CA PHE A 112 -13.52 -12.76 -7.65
C PHE A 112 -12.19 -12.12 -7.25
N SER A 113 -12.13 -10.79 -7.13
CA SER A 113 -10.91 -10.09 -6.72
C SER A 113 -10.49 -10.46 -5.30
N ILE A 114 -11.44 -10.61 -4.37
CA ILE A 114 -11.16 -11.04 -2.98
C ILE A 114 -10.62 -12.48 -2.94
N GLN A 115 -11.11 -13.37 -3.83
CA GLN A 115 -10.62 -14.75 -3.94
C GLN A 115 -9.23 -14.84 -4.59
N ALA A 116 -8.92 -13.99 -5.57
CA ALA A 116 -7.59 -13.96 -6.19
C ALA A 116 -6.50 -13.47 -5.21
N SER A 117 -6.82 -12.48 -4.36
CA SER A 117 -5.93 -11.98 -3.30
C SER A 117 -5.61 -13.05 -2.24
N THR A 118 -6.52 -14.00 -1.98
CA THR A 118 -6.27 -15.12 -1.07
C THR A 118 -5.54 -16.28 -1.74
N ALA A 119 -5.69 -16.46 -3.06
CA ALA A 119 -4.97 -17.49 -3.82
C ALA A 119 -3.50 -17.16 -4.09
N SER A 120 -3.10 -15.87 -4.11
CA SER A 120 -1.70 -15.47 -4.30
C SER A 120 -0.79 -15.76 -3.09
N LEU A 121 -1.33 -16.34 -2.01
CA LEU A 121 -0.55 -16.81 -0.85
C LEU A 121 0.03 -18.22 -1.05
N ILE A 122 -0.21 -18.85 -2.20
CA ILE A 122 0.28 -20.20 -2.52
C ILE A 122 1.04 -20.19 -3.85
N ASP A 123 2.17 -19.48 -3.92
CA ASP A 123 3.27 -19.97 -4.76
C ASP A 123 4.65 -19.49 -4.27
N HIS A 124 5.55 -20.45 -4.12
CA HIS A 124 6.95 -20.23 -3.74
C HIS A 124 7.82 -19.99 -4.99
N PRO A 125 9.00 -19.37 -4.85
CA PRO A 125 9.61 -18.59 -5.92
C PRO A 125 10.33 -19.48 -6.94
N SER A 126 10.07 -19.25 -8.23
CA SER A 126 10.84 -19.88 -9.32
C SER A 126 11.07 -18.90 -10.47
N LYS A 127 12.32 -18.42 -10.56
CA LYS A 127 13.03 -17.88 -11.74
C LYS A 127 12.39 -16.67 -12.45
N SER A 128 12.78 -15.47 -12.02
CA SER A 128 12.78 -14.30 -12.89
C SER A 128 13.91 -14.40 -13.92
N SER A 129 13.53 -14.35 -15.19
CA SER A 129 14.42 -14.09 -16.31
C SER A 129 14.78 -12.61 -16.32
N GLU A 130 16.09 -12.33 -16.29
CA GLU A 130 16.64 -11.00 -16.51
C GLU A 130 16.26 -10.51 -17.90
N SER A 131 15.65 -9.32 -17.96
CA SER A 131 15.65 -8.48 -19.15
C SER A 131 16.47 -7.24 -18.80
N GLN A 132 17.75 -7.27 -19.19
CA GLN A 132 18.64 -6.12 -19.18
C GLN A 132 18.12 -5.08 -20.16
N GLU A 133 17.89 -3.86 -19.68
CA GLU A 133 17.84 -2.69 -20.54
C GLU A 133 19.10 -1.85 -20.26
N SER A 134 20.01 -1.92 -21.22
CA SER A 134 21.33 -1.28 -21.24
C SER A 134 21.20 0.21 -21.51
N ILE A 135 21.67 1.05 -20.58
CA ILE A 135 22.01 2.45 -20.83
C ILE A 135 23.50 2.49 -21.22
N PRO A 136 23.90 3.08 -22.35
CA PRO A 136 25.31 3.11 -22.74
C PRO A 136 26.05 4.16 -21.90
N ALA A 137 27.04 3.69 -21.14
CA ALA A 137 28.09 4.50 -20.56
C ALA A 137 29.11 4.85 -21.66
N ASN A 138 29.33 6.15 -21.89
CA ASN A 138 30.48 6.63 -22.65
C ASN A 138 31.41 7.36 -21.68
N THR A 139 32.48 6.69 -21.28
CA THR A 139 33.61 7.28 -20.58
C THR A 139 34.69 7.62 -21.60
N ASP A 140 35.13 8.88 -21.67
CA ASP A 140 36.57 9.10 -21.69
C ASP A 140 37.02 10.44 -21.10
N LYS A 141 38.25 10.40 -20.61
CA LYS A 141 38.92 11.26 -19.62
C LYS A 141 39.20 12.70 -20.07
N GLY A 142 38.95 13.63 -19.15
CA GLY A 142 39.99 14.41 -18.46
C GLY A 142 40.71 15.57 -19.18
N SER A 143 40.54 16.78 -18.62
CA SER A 143 41.61 17.68 -18.11
C SER A 143 41.61 19.15 -18.59
N LYS A 144 41.55 20.06 -17.59
CA LYS A 144 42.17 21.41 -17.48
C LYS A 144 41.52 22.67 -18.10
N LYS A 145 41.07 23.54 -17.16
CA LYS A 145 41.29 25.01 -17.01
C LYS A 145 41.17 25.92 -18.26
N LYS A 146 40.17 26.83 -18.26
CA LYS A 146 40.32 28.32 -18.19
C LYS A 146 38.99 29.08 -18.40
N LYS A 147 38.65 29.95 -17.42
CA LYS A 147 38.35 31.40 -17.51
C LYS A 147 37.48 31.96 -18.68
N GLY A 148 36.42 32.71 -18.32
CA GLY A 148 35.78 33.80 -19.10
C GLY A 148 34.35 33.47 -19.56
N LYS A 149 33.25 34.00 -19.00
CA LYS A 149 32.63 35.36 -19.01
C LYS A 149 31.90 35.72 -20.33
N SER A 150 30.66 36.24 -20.15
CA SER A 150 29.74 36.93 -21.09
C SER A 150 28.90 36.04 -22.01
N ALA A 151 27.73 36.43 -22.54
CA ALA A 151 26.61 37.32 -22.20
C ALA A 151 25.71 37.34 -23.46
N SER A 152 24.38 37.38 -23.30
CA SER A 152 23.39 37.86 -24.29
C SER A 152 23.24 37.09 -25.63
N MET A 153 22.16 37.17 -26.43
CA MET A 153 20.77 37.61 -26.32
C MET A 153 20.17 37.43 -27.74
N LYS A 154 18.91 36.95 -27.81
CA LYS A 154 17.85 37.31 -28.79
C LYS A 154 17.86 36.89 -30.29
N THR A 155 16.61 36.58 -30.68
CA THR A 155 15.84 36.93 -31.92
C THR A 155 16.14 36.16 -33.21
N ALA A 156 15.17 35.38 -33.72
CA ALA A 156 14.08 35.76 -34.66
C ALA A 156 14.59 35.61 -36.12
N THR A 157 13.89 35.17 -37.18
CA THR A 157 12.49 34.85 -37.51
C THR A 157 12.49 34.39 -39.00
N VAL A 158 11.37 33.81 -39.47
CA VAL A 158 10.87 33.74 -40.87
C VAL A 158 11.38 32.59 -41.77
N GLU A 159 10.50 31.60 -42.05
CA GLU A 159 9.78 31.28 -43.33
C GLU A 159 10.72 30.98 -44.52
N THR A 160 10.63 29.86 -45.25
CA THR A 160 9.56 29.48 -46.20
C THR A 160 9.84 28.05 -46.75
N VAL A 161 8.76 27.37 -47.14
CA VAL A 161 8.61 26.06 -47.85
C VAL A 161 8.62 26.33 -49.40
N PRO A 162 8.59 25.40 -50.39
CA PRO A 162 8.68 23.91 -50.48
C PRO A 162 9.64 23.35 -51.58
N ASP A 163 9.58 22.02 -51.73
CA ASP A 163 9.56 21.22 -52.98
C ASP A 163 10.89 20.68 -53.54
N ASP A 164 10.99 19.34 -53.61
CA ASP A 164 11.07 18.61 -54.88
C ASP A 164 11.01 17.07 -54.65
N GLU A 165 10.14 16.40 -55.39
CA GLU A 165 10.14 14.95 -55.59
C GLU A 165 11.06 14.58 -56.77
N GLU A 166 11.86 13.52 -56.67
CA GLU A 166 11.81 12.39 -57.63
C GLU A 166 12.92 11.35 -57.40
N GLU A 167 12.48 10.10 -57.53
CA GLU A 167 13.15 8.90 -58.06
C GLU A 167 14.61 8.55 -57.72
N ALA A 168 14.78 7.35 -57.13
CA ALA A 168 15.52 6.25 -57.79
C ALA A 168 15.40 4.90 -57.05
N ARG A 169 14.75 3.93 -57.69
CA ARG A 169 15.04 2.48 -57.55
C ARG A 169 16.41 2.20 -58.25
N PRO A 170 17.09 1.01 -58.17
CA PRO A 170 16.57 -0.34 -57.88
C PRO A 170 17.53 -1.30 -57.12
N LYS A 171 17.04 -2.48 -56.72
CA LYS A 171 17.53 -3.81 -57.21
C LYS A 171 17.02 -4.97 -56.37
N SER A 172 16.46 -5.92 -57.10
CA SER A 172 16.00 -7.24 -56.69
C SER A 172 17.15 -8.23 -56.53
N LYS A 173 16.99 -9.22 -55.63
CA LYS A 173 17.51 -10.58 -55.87
C LYS A 173 16.69 -11.66 -55.16
N ARG A 174 16.07 -12.44 -56.03
CA ARG A 174 15.33 -13.70 -55.85
C ARG A 174 16.31 -14.83 -55.55
N ASN A 175 15.94 -15.76 -54.66
CA ASN A 175 16.21 -17.18 -54.92
C ASN A 175 15.17 -18.10 -54.26
N GLN A 176 14.68 -19.02 -55.09
CA GLN A 176 13.77 -20.12 -54.80
C GLN A 176 14.54 -21.30 -54.19
N LYS A 177 13.88 -22.16 -53.41
CA LYS A 177 13.77 -23.59 -53.76
C LYS A 177 12.60 -24.27 -53.04
N LYS A 178 12.15 -25.35 -53.66
CA LYS A 178 10.86 -26.04 -53.63
C LYS A 178 11.10 -27.50 -53.22
N GLY A 179 10.10 -28.15 -52.61
CA GLY A 179 10.00 -29.62 -52.42
C GLY A 179 9.43 -29.93 -51.02
N ARG A 180 8.19 -30.38 -50.78
CA ARG A 180 7.25 -31.35 -51.38
C ARG A 180 7.49 -32.82 -50.95
N ASP A 181 6.44 -33.38 -50.32
CA ASP A 181 6.06 -34.78 -50.05
C ASP A 181 6.90 -35.53 -48.97
N SER A 182 6.39 -36.43 -48.12
CA SER A 182 5.05 -36.94 -47.78
C SER A 182 5.17 -37.97 -46.63
N SER A 183 4.13 -38.09 -45.80
CA SER A 183 3.58 -39.29 -45.12
C SER A 183 4.36 -40.08 -44.05
N SER A 184 3.70 -40.32 -42.91
CA SER A 184 3.35 -41.65 -42.34
C SER A 184 2.96 -41.50 -40.85
N SER A 185 1.66 -41.42 -40.51
CA SER A 185 0.76 -42.56 -40.17
C SER A 185 0.85 -43.02 -38.71
N GLN A 186 -0.23 -42.81 -37.96
CA GLN A 186 -0.77 -43.83 -37.06
C GLN A 186 -2.30 -43.71 -37.01
N LYS A 187 -2.95 -44.80 -37.43
CA LYS A 187 -4.38 -45.06 -37.46
C LYS A 187 -4.89 -45.45 -36.08
N LEU A 188 -6.15 -45.15 -35.79
CA LEU A 188 -7.12 -46.14 -35.28
C LEU A 188 -8.50 -45.85 -35.89
N ASP A 189 -9.01 -46.84 -36.62
CA ASP A 189 -10.37 -46.96 -37.16
C ASP A 189 -11.27 -47.72 -36.16
N ALA A 190 -12.55 -47.37 -36.08
CA ALA A 190 -13.66 -48.33 -36.16
C ALA A 190 -15.01 -47.61 -36.35
N LYS A 191 -15.91 -48.29 -37.06
CA LYS A 191 -16.99 -47.77 -37.90
C LYS A 191 -18.33 -48.41 -37.49
N ALA A 192 -19.41 -47.63 -37.51
CA ALA A 192 -20.79 -48.05 -37.78
C ALA A 192 -21.60 -46.75 -37.95
N GLY A 193 -22.51 -46.52 -38.88
CA GLY A 193 -23.27 -47.33 -39.83
C GLY A 193 -24.49 -46.44 -40.16
N GLY A 194 -24.69 -46.08 -41.43
CA GLY A 194 -25.45 -44.89 -41.81
C GLY A 194 -26.98 -44.98 -41.76
N LYS A 195 -27.61 -43.80 -41.88
CA LYS A 195 -28.77 -43.57 -42.74
C LYS A 195 -28.91 -42.07 -43.00
N LYS A 196 -28.96 -41.69 -44.29
CA LYS A 196 -29.42 -40.38 -44.74
C LYS A 196 -30.93 -40.33 -44.50
N GLU A 197 -31.39 -39.32 -43.78
CA GLU A 197 -32.76 -38.83 -43.90
C GLU A 197 -32.71 -37.30 -43.95
N SER A 198 -33.22 -36.78 -45.06
CA SER A 198 -33.24 -35.37 -45.40
C SER A 198 -34.12 -34.59 -44.42
N VAL A 199 -33.54 -33.65 -43.67
CA VAL A 199 -34.33 -32.63 -42.98
C VAL A 199 -34.28 -31.35 -43.80
N LYS A 200 -35.45 -31.11 -44.39
CA LYS A 200 -35.88 -29.92 -45.09
C LYS A 200 -35.82 -28.73 -44.12
N ALA A 201 -35.39 -27.60 -44.66
CA ALA A 201 -35.27 -26.29 -44.01
C ALA A 201 -36.29 -26.00 -42.89
N GLN A 202 -35.76 -25.56 -41.75
CA GLN A 202 -36.43 -24.65 -40.84
C GLN A 202 -35.39 -23.58 -40.46
N GLU A 203 -35.11 -22.69 -41.41
CA GLU A 203 -34.56 -21.37 -41.13
C GLU A 203 -35.62 -20.60 -40.35
N GLY A 204 -35.31 -20.18 -39.13
CA GLY A 204 -36.25 -19.42 -38.30
C GLY A 204 -36.11 -19.67 -36.79
N MET A 205 -34.90 -19.59 -36.25
CA MET A 205 -34.70 -19.27 -34.84
C MET A 205 -33.37 -18.50 -34.77
N GLU A 206 -33.47 -17.19 -34.63
CA GLU A 206 -32.30 -16.37 -34.30
C GLU A 206 -31.71 -16.93 -33.00
N ASN A 207 -30.42 -17.29 -33.04
CA ASN A 207 -29.73 -17.88 -31.91
C ASN A 207 -29.80 -16.90 -30.71
N PRO A 208 -30.16 -17.35 -29.49
CA PRO A 208 -30.09 -16.52 -28.28
C PRO A 208 -28.67 -15.99 -28.00
N ASP A 209 -27.64 -16.56 -28.62
CA ASP A 209 -26.27 -16.05 -28.62
C ASP A 209 -26.12 -14.68 -29.30
N SER A 210 -27.07 -14.30 -30.17
CA SER A 210 -27.02 -13.04 -30.94
C SER A 210 -27.25 -11.82 -30.05
N ILE A 211 -28.27 -11.79 -29.21
CA ILE A 211 -28.51 -10.69 -28.25
C ILE A 211 -27.38 -10.61 -27.22
N LEU A 212 -26.88 -11.76 -26.74
CA LEU A 212 -25.77 -11.81 -25.78
C LEU A 212 -24.51 -11.16 -26.36
N LYS A 213 -24.21 -11.40 -27.64
CA LYS A 213 -23.07 -10.76 -28.31
C LYS A 213 -23.22 -9.25 -28.38
N HIS A 214 -24.37 -8.75 -28.82
CA HIS A 214 -24.59 -7.31 -28.92
C HIS A 214 -24.60 -6.61 -27.55
N LEU A 215 -25.14 -7.27 -26.51
CA LEU A 215 -25.09 -6.78 -25.15
C LEU A 215 -23.65 -6.77 -24.62
N ALA A 216 -22.86 -7.82 -24.90
CA ALA A 216 -21.45 -7.86 -24.54
C ALA A 216 -20.65 -6.74 -25.22
N ASP A 217 -20.89 -6.48 -26.51
CA ASP A 217 -20.24 -5.40 -27.26
C ASP A 217 -20.58 -4.01 -26.68
N LEU A 218 -21.81 -3.81 -26.20
CA LEU A 218 -22.24 -2.60 -25.51
C LEU A 218 -21.57 -2.44 -24.13
N MET A 219 -21.54 -3.52 -23.34
CA MET A 219 -21.08 -3.49 -21.95
C MET A 219 -19.55 -3.50 -21.80
N ARG A 220 -18.84 -4.13 -22.74
CA ARG A 220 -17.37 -4.26 -22.70
C ARG A 220 -16.64 -2.92 -22.49
N PRO A 221 -16.90 -1.84 -23.23
CA PRO A 221 -16.23 -0.56 -22.99
C PRO A 221 -16.57 0.03 -21.61
N MET A 222 -17.81 -0.11 -21.14
CA MET A 222 -18.24 0.38 -19.81
C MET A 222 -17.46 -0.32 -18.69
N LEU A 223 -17.41 -1.66 -18.72
CA LEU A 223 -16.69 -2.47 -17.74
C LEU A 223 -15.18 -2.23 -17.79
N ILE A 224 -14.59 -2.05 -18.98
CA ILE A 224 -13.17 -1.72 -19.10
C ILE A 224 -12.88 -0.36 -18.45
N ASN A 225 -13.75 0.63 -18.65
CA ASN A 225 -13.56 1.95 -18.08
C ASN A 225 -13.69 1.92 -16.55
N SER A 226 -14.68 1.22 -16.00
CA SER A 226 -14.83 1.12 -14.55
C SER A 226 -13.68 0.36 -13.88
N LEU A 227 -13.21 -0.73 -14.49
CA LEU A 227 -12.03 -1.45 -13.99
C LEU A 227 -10.76 -0.58 -14.05
N LYS A 228 -10.59 0.22 -15.11
CA LYS A 228 -9.48 1.19 -15.21
C LYS A 228 -9.59 2.26 -14.14
N GLU A 229 -10.77 2.82 -13.92
CA GLU A 229 -11.00 3.83 -12.87
C GLU A 229 -10.78 3.25 -11.48
N ARG A 230 -11.27 2.04 -11.20
CA ARG A 230 -11.04 1.33 -9.93
C ARG A 230 -9.55 1.10 -9.70
N ARG A 231 -8.83 0.58 -10.70
CA ARG A 231 -7.37 0.40 -10.63
C ARG A 231 -6.66 1.72 -10.36
N LYS A 232 -7.06 2.79 -11.05
CA LYS A 232 -6.50 4.13 -10.86
C LYS A 232 -6.73 4.62 -9.43
N LYS A 233 -7.95 4.47 -8.90
CA LYS A 233 -8.30 4.86 -7.52
C LYS A 233 -7.46 4.11 -6.49
N ILE A 234 -7.36 2.79 -6.58
CA ILE A 234 -6.54 1.97 -5.68
C ILE A 234 -5.07 2.38 -5.75
N PHE A 235 -4.54 2.60 -6.95
CA PHE A 235 -3.14 3.02 -7.11
C PHE A 235 -2.88 4.41 -6.51
N THR A 236 -3.78 5.38 -6.74
CA THR A 236 -3.64 6.71 -6.15
C THR A 236 -3.79 6.69 -4.64
N GLU A 237 -4.74 5.91 -4.12
CA GLU A 237 -4.95 5.77 -2.69
C GLU A 237 -3.76 5.11 -2.00
N ASN A 238 -3.20 4.04 -2.60
CA ASN A 238 -2.00 3.38 -2.09
C ASN A 238 -0.79 4.31 -2.14
N ALA A 239 -0.63 5.11 -3.21
CA ALA A 239 0.43 6.11 -3.28
C ALA A 239 0.31 7.15 -2.17
N ASP A 240 -0.90 7.64 -1.88
CA ASP A 240 -1.17 8.59 -0.80
C ASP A 240 -0.98 7.96 0.58
N ARG A 241 -1.37 6.70 0.78
CA ARG A 241 -1.13 5.92 2.01
C ARG A 241 0.37 5.73 2.24
N MET A 242 1.10 5.33 1.20
CA MET A 242 2.55 5.13 1.22
C MET A 242 3.30 6.42 1.57
N LYS A 243 2.90 7.55 0.97
CA LYS A 243 3.46 8.86 1.28
C LYS A 243 3.22 9.25 2.74
N ARG A 244 1.98 9.15 3.22
CA ARG A 244 1.63 9.45 4.62
C ARG A 244 2.41 8.60 5.61
N LEU A 245 2.54 7.30 5.33
CA LEU A 245 3.33 6.38 6.16
C LEU A 245 4.78 6.83 6.29
N MET A 246 5.44 7.19 5.17
CA MET A 246 6.83 7.65 5.19
C MET A 246 6.98 9.02 5.87
N ASP A 247 6.03 9.93 5.67
CA ASP A 247 6.03 11.23 6.33
C ASP A 247 5.89 11.09 7.86
N ASP A 248 5.05 10.15 8.33
CA ASP A 248 4.87 9.88 9.75
C ASP A 248 6.06 9.12 10.36
N LEU A 249 6.62 8.15 9.62
CA LEU A 249 7.86 7.48 10.01
C LEU A 249 9.01 8.48 10.16
N GLN A 250 9.16 9.42 9.22
CA GLN A 250 10.16 10.48 9.27
C GLN A 250 10.01 11.34 10.54
N LYS A 251 8.79 11.73 10.92
CA LYS A 251 8.54 12.51 12.16
C LYS A 251 8.90 11.71 13.42
N LYS A 252 8.48 10.44 13.50
CA LYS A 252 8.82 9.58 14.65
C LYS A 252 10.33 9.41 14.78
N LEU A 253 11.01 9.29 13.64
CA LEU A 253 12.44 9.05 13.61
C LEU A 253 13.27 10.30 13.91
N ASP A 254 12.81 11.47 13.49
CA ASP A 254 13.43 12.75 13.80
C ASP A 254 13.62 12.97 15.30
N GLU A 255 12.62 12.63 16.12
CA GLU A 255 12.69 12.77 17.57
C GLU A 255 13.48 11.62 18.22
N SER A 256 13.11 10.38 17.91
CA SER A 256 13.67 9.21 18.58
C SER A 256 15.17 9.01 18.26
N PHE A 257 15.61 9.29 17.03
CA PHE A 257 17.02 9.19 16.65
C PHE A 257 17.89 10.28 17.30
N LEU A 258 17.35 11.49 17.48
CA LEU A 258 18.06 12.55 18.23
C LEU A 258 18.21 12.17 19.71
N ASN A 259 17.18 11.57 20.32
CA ASN A 259 17.27 11.04 21.69
C ASN A 259 18.30 9.90 21.78
N MET A 260 18.35 9.01 20.80
CA MET A 260 19.37 7.95 20.74
C MET A 260 20.80 8.52 20.70
N GLN A 261 21.06 9.54 19.85
CA GLN A 261 22.35 10.24 19.80
C GLN A 261 22.67 10.95 21.12
N LEU A 262 21.65 11.49 21.80
CA LEU A 262 21.83 12.14 23.09
C LEU A 262 22.26 11.15 24.17
N TYR A 263 21.68 9.95 24.19
CA TYR A 263 22.03 8.89 25.15
C TYR A 263 23.38 8.24 24.83
N GLU A 264 23.71 8.07 23.54
CA GLU A 264 25.03 7.59 23.10
C GLU A 264 26.17 8.45 23.66
N LYS A 265 26.01 9.78 23.66
CA LYS A 265 26.99 10.72 24.21
C LYS A 265 27.28 10.54 25.71
N ALA A 266 26.38 9.93 26.48
CA ALA A 266 26.63 9.66 27.89
C ALA A 266 27.55 8.45 28.11
N LEU A 267 27.67 7.57 27.11
CA LEU A 267 28.52 6.37 27.16
C LEU A 267 30.01 6.70 27.15
N GLU A 268 30.38 7.85 26.55
CA GLU A 268 31.75 8.41 26.56
C GLU A 268 32.32 8.55 27.98
N LEU A 269 31.46 8.75 28.99
CA LEU A 269 31.88 8.91 30.39
C LEU A 269 32.39 7.61 31.03
N PHE A 270 32.14 6.46 30.41
CA PHE A 270 32.43 5.13 30.98
C PHE A 270 33.40 4.31 30.14
N GLU A 271 34.09 4.91 29.17
CA GLU A 271 35.03 4.19 28.30
C GLU A 271 36.16 3.51 29.06
N ASP A 272 36.58 4.09 30.20
CA ASP A 272 37.64 3.57 31.05
C ASP A 272 37.22 2.31 31.84
N ASP A 273 35.92 2.13 32.11
CA ASP A 273 35.37 0.95 32.77
C ASP A 273 34.69 0.05 31.73
N GLN A 274 35.47 -0.87 31.18
CA GLN A 274 35.02 -1.84 30.18
C GLN A 274 33.77 -2.64 30.61
N SER A 275 33.63 -2.93 31.91
CA SER A 275 32.53 -3.74 32.43
C SER A 275 31.22 -2.95 32.46
N THR A 276 31.25 -1.71 32.96
CA THR A 276 30.10 -0.81 33.00
C THR A 276 29.73 -0.32 31.60
N SER A 277 30.73 0.04 30.79
CA SER A 277 30.56 0.41 29.38
C SER A 277 29.76 -0.65 28.60
N ALA A 278 30.16 -1.92 28.71
CA ALA A 278 29.48 -3.02 28.03
C ALA A 278 28.02 -3.20 28.47
N VAL A 279 27.72 -2.96 29.75
CA VAL A 279 26.35 -3.03 30.29
C VAL A 279 25.49 -1.88 29.76
N LEU A 280 26.02 -0.66 29.73
CA LEU A 280 25.31 0.53 29.25
C LEU A 280 25.03 0.45 27.74
N HIS A 281 26.01 0.07 26.93
CA HIS A 281 25.81 -0.14 25.49
C HIS A 281 24.70 -1.17 25.24
N ARG A 282 24.75 -2.33 25.92
CA ARG A 282 23.74 -3.39 25.76
C ARG A 282 22.35 -2.94 26.22
N HIS A 283 22.27 -2.14 27.28
CA HIS A 283 20.99 -1.59 27.74
C HIS A 283 20.37 -0.70 26.67
N LEU A 284 21.13 0.26 26.15
CA LEU A 284 20.63 1.19 25.13
C LEU A 284 20.23 0.47 23.83
N LEU A 285 20.97 -0.58 23.44
CA LEU A 285 20.60 -1.44 22.32
C LEU A 285 19.26 -2.13 22.53
N ARG A 286 19.01 -2.67 23.72
CA ARG A 286 17.79 -3.42 24.05
C ARG A 286 16.57 -2.54 24.31
N THR A 287 16.78 -1.27 24.64
CA THR A 287 15.69 -0.33 24.92
C THR A 287 15.47 0.59 23.72
N THR A 288 16.19 1.71 23.66
CA THR A 288 15.98 2.76 22.67
C THR A 288 16.31 2.33 21.25
N ALA A 289 17.39 1.57 21.04
CA ALA A 289 17.74 1.14 19.69
C ALA A 289 16.73 0.14 19.13
N ALA A 290 16.28 -0.81 19.97
CA ALA A 290 15.29 -1.81 19.58
C ALA A 290 13.95 -1.18 19.18
N THR A 291 13.43 -0.22 19.96
CA THR A 291 12.16 0.44 19.62
C THR A 291 12.23 1.21 18.30
N ILE A 292 13.35 1.90 18.03
CA ILE A 292 13.54 2.65 16.80
C ILE A 292 13.72 1.70 15.60
N ALA A 293 14.48 0.61 15.77
CA ALA A 293 14.65 -0.41 14.74
C ALA A 293 13.33 -1.10 14.41
N ASP A 294 12.54 -1.44 15.41
CA ASP A 294 11.24 -2.11 15.24
C ASP A 294 10.26 -1.21 14.47
N THR A 295 10.19 0.07 14.85
CA THR A 295 9.39 1.07 14.14
C THR A 295 9.81 1.18 12.66
N LEU A 296 11.11 1.24 12.40
CA LEU A 296 11.64 1.34 11.03
C LEU A 296 11.33 0.08 10.21
N LEU A 297 11.61 -1.12 10.73
CA LEU A 297 11.38 -2.38 10.01
C LEU A 297 9.90 -2.61 9.72
N HIS A 298 9.03 -2.34 10.70
CA HIS A 298 7.59 -2.50 10.57
C HIS A 298 7.02 -1.57 9.50
N ASP A 299 7.32 -0.27 9.56
CA ASP A 299 6.77 0.70 8.60
C ASP A 299 7.35 0.49 7.19
N LEU A 300 8.61 0.01 7.06
CA LEU A 300 9.16 -0.40 5.77
C LEU A 300 8.49 -1.65 5.19
N ASP A 301 8.11 -2.62 6.02
CA ASP A 301 7.37 -3.81 5.57
C ASP A 301 5.97 -3.43 5.07
N ILE A 302 5.26 -2.56 5.80
CA ILE A 302 3.97 -1.99 5.33
C ILE A 302 4.15 -1.26 4.01
N HIS A 303 5.18 -0.41 3.90
CA HIS A 303 5.48 0.30 2.66
C HIS A 303 5.71 -0.67 1.50
N ASN A 304 6.45 -1.75 1.72
CA ASN A 304 6.70 -2.78 0.70
C ASN A 304 5.41 -3.51 0.28
N LYS A 305 4.53 -3.84 1.24
CA LYS A 305 3.22 -4.45 0.97
C LYS A 305 2.32 -3.53 0.14
N LEU A 306 2.22 -2.25 0.52
CA LEU A 306 1.46 -1.24 -0.23
C LEU A 306 2.00 -1.04 -1.65
N LYS A 307 3.33 -1.03 -1.81
CA LYS A 307 3.99 -0.93 -3.12
C LYS A 307 3.66 -2.12 -4.03
N ASN A 308 3.51 -3.31 -3.45
CA ASN A 308 3.17 -4.54 -4.18
C ASN A 308 1.64 -4.74 -4.35
N GLY A 309 0.82 -3.79 -3.90
CA GLY A 309 -0.64 -3.87 -4.02
C GLY A 309 -1.30 -4.87 -3.06
N ILE A 310 -0.60 -5.29 -2.01
CA ILE A 310 -1.14 -6.16 -0.95
C ILE A 310 -1.99 -5.29 -0.02
N GLU A 311 -3.23 -5.71 0.23
CA GLU A 311 -4.10 -5.06 1.21
C GLU A 311 -3.46 -5.16 2.60
N VAL A 312 -3.06 -4.00 3.13
CA VAL A 312 -2.68 -3.86 4.53
C VAL A 312 -3.91 -3.31 5.24
N GLY A 313 -4.39 -4.03 6.24
CA GLY A 313 -5.46 -3.52 7.10
C GLY A 313 -5.10 -2.16 7.67
N ASP A 314 -6.08 -1.31 7.93
CA ASP A 314 -5.88 -0.07 8.68
C ASP A 314 -5.51 -0.46 10.12
N SER A 315 -4.24 -0.83 10.33
CA SER A 315 -3.67 -1.09 11.64
C SER A 315 -3.64 0.24 12.37
N LYS A 316 -4.77 0.57 13.02
CA LYS A 316 -4.81 1.54 14.10
C LYS A 316 -3.65 1.21 15.02
N ALA A 317 -2.87 2.25 15.35
CA ALA A 317 -1.73 2.21 16.24
C ALA A 317 -1.94 1.20 17.37
N GLN A 318 -1.44 -0.01 17.17
CA GLN A 318 -1.22 -0.92 18.27
C GLN A 318 0.01 -0.40 18.98
N ASP A 319 0.00 -0.45 20.31
CA ASP A 319 1.18 -0.14 21.09
C ASP A 319 2.36 -0.93 20.53
N PRO A 320 3.55 -0.31 20.37
CA PRO A 320 4.70 -0.99 19.81
C PRO A 320 5.11 -2.12 20.76
N VAL A 321 4.62 -3.33 20.48
CA VAL A 321 5.18 -4.54 21.05
C VAL A 321 6.59 -4.66 20.49
N LEU A 322 7.58 -4.68 21.39
CA LEU A 322 8.96 -4.93 21.02
C LEU A 322 9.03 -6.25 20.26
N LEU A 323 9.54 -6.20 19.03
CA LEU A 323 9.60 -7.37 18.17
C LEU A 323 10.60 -8.37 18.73
N GLU A 324 10.32 -9.65 18.55
CA GLU A 324 11.32 -10.69 18.80
C GLU A 324 12.41 -10.67 17.71
N SER A 325 13.58 -11.22 18.01
CA SER A 325 14.67 -11.31 17.02
C SER A 325 14.25 -12.04 15.75
N SER A 326 13.49 -13.13 15.90
CA SER A 326 12.92 -13.91 14.79
C SER A 326 12.01 -13.07 13.88
N GLU A 327 11.16 -12.24 14.48
CA GLU A 327 10.24 -11.34 13.76
C GLU A 327 11.00 -10.25 13.01
N ARG A 328 12.00 -9.62 13.64
CA ARG A 328 12.88 -8.64 12.98
C ARG A 328 13.57 -9.25 11.76
N MET A 329 14.07 -10.47 11.87
CA MET A 329 14.71 -11.20 10.77
C MET A 329 13.74 -11.52 9.64
N ALA A 330 12.48 -11.86 9.96
CA ALA A 330 11.44 -12.08 8.96
C ALA A 330 11.11 -10.79 8.19
N LEU A 331 10.89 -9.68 8.89
CA LEU A 331 10.63 -8.38 8.28
C LEU A 331 11.80 -7.94 7.39
N ALA A 332 13.04 -8.07 7.86
CA ALA A 332 14.23 -7.72 7.08
C ALA A 332 14.36 -8.54 5.78
N LYS A 333 13.96 -9.82 5.79
CA LYS A 333 13.96 -10.69 4.60
C LYS A 333 12.82 -10.40 3.62
N ASN A 334 11.70 -9.85 4.09
CA ASN A 334 10.58 -9.47 3.22
C ASN A 334 10.91 -8.25 2.35
N LEU A 335 11.89 -7.44 2.74
CA LEU A 335 12.34 -6.28 1.98
C LEU A 335 13.10 -6.72 0.71
N ASN A 336 13.25 -5.81 -0.25
CA ASN A 336 13.80 -6.13 -1.56
C ASN A 336 15.28 -5.71 -1.71
N GLY A 337 16.12 -6.62 -2.23
CA GLY A 337 17.46 -6.32 -2.75
C GLY A 337 18.43 -5.70 -1.74
N SER A 338 18.93 -4.50 -2.03
CA SER A 338 19.86 -3.74 -1.19
C SER A 338 19.27 -3.42 0.19
N LEU A 339 17.99 -3.07 0.23
CA LEU A 339 17.27 -2.72 1.45
C LEU A 339 17.23 -3.89 2.45
N SER A 340 16.99 -5.11 1.96
CA SER A 340 17.01 -6.33 2.78
C SER A 340 18.37 -6.59 3.41
N ARG A 341 19.46 -6.44 2.63
CA ARG A 341 20.83 -6.64 3.15
C ARG A 341 21.16 -5.64 4.27
N LYS A 342 20.79 -4.37 4.09
CA LYS A 342 20.99 -3.33 5.10
C LYS A 342 20.12 -3.56 6.34
N ALA A 343 18.88 -4.03 6.17
CA ALA A 343 17.99 -4.39 7.26
C ALA A 343 18.52 -5.57 8.08
N LEU A 344 19.07 -6.61 7.43
CA LEU A 344 19.69 -7.74 8.11
C LEU A 344 20.93 -7.29 8.91
N ALA A 345 21.78 -6.42 8.34
CA ALA A 345 22.92 -5.85 9.05
C ALA A 345 22.50 -5.00 10.26
N LEU A 346 21.35 -4.30 10.17
CA LEU A 346 20.78 -3.59 11.31
C LEU A 346 20.37 -4.54 12.44
N VAL A 347 19.68 -5.64 12.11
CA VAL A 347 19.24 -6.64 13.10
C VAL A 347 20.45 -7.30 13.77
N GLU A 348 21.49 -7.64 13.02
CA GLU A 348 22.75 -8.17 13.58
C GLU A 348 23.44 -7.15 14.50
N ALA A 349 23.50 -5.88 14.09
CA ALA A 349 24.10 -4.82 14.91
C ALA A 349 23.33 -4.56 16.21
N LEU A 350 22.00 -4.74 16.19
CA LEU A 350 21.15 -4.62 17.37
C LEU A 350 21.45 -5.70 18.43
N GLU A 351 21.78 -6.92 17.98
CA GLU A 351 22.24 -8.02 18.86
C GLU A 351 23.73 -7.89 19.25
N GLY A 352 24.41 -6.90 18.68
CA GLY A 352 25.80 -6.61 18.92
C GLY A 352 26.11 -6.12 20.34
N LYS A 353 27.36 -5.67 20.52
CA LYS A 353 27.88 -5.19 21.80
C LYS A 353 27.99 -3.67 21.89
N ARG A 354 27.88 -2.99 20.74
CA ARG A 354 28.33 -1.61 20.56
C ARG A 354 27.27 -0.81 19.82
N VAL A 355 26.96 0.36 20.38
CA VAL A 355 25.92 1.27 19.85
C VAL A 355 26.40 1.95 18.57
N ASP A 356 27.69 2.25 18.45
CA ASP A 356 28.30 2.86 17.27
C ASP A 356 28.09 2.04 15.98
N ALA A 357 28.21 0.71 16.08
CA ALA A 357 27.91 -0.20 14.99
C ALA A 357 26.44 -0.13 14.56
N PHE A 358 25.52 -0.16 15.54
CA PHE A 358 24.08 0.02 15.29
C PHE A 358 23.77 1.36 14.64
N MET A 359 24.33 2.45 15.15
CA MET A 359 24.09 3.80 14.62
C MET A 359 24.51 3.93 13.16
N THR A 360 25.55 3.19 12.76
CA THR A 360 26.05 3.17 11.38
C THR A 360 25.12 2.37 10.46
N THR A 361 24.79 1.13 10.83
CA THR A 361 23.87 0.31 10.03
C THR A 361 22.45 0.90 9.96
N PHE A 362 22.02 1.56 11.03
CA PHE A 362 20.75 2.28 11.08
C PHE A 362 20.73 3.46 10.08
N ARG A 363 21.80 4.26 10.03
CA ARG A 363 21.94 5.33 9.04
C ARG A 363 21.92 4.79 7.62
N ASP A 364 22.66 3.72 7.35
CA ASP A 364 22.74 3.12 6.03
C ASP A 364 21.37 2.64 5.54
N LEU A 365 20.55 2.04 6.43
CA LEU A 365 19.19 1.59 6.12
C LEU A 365 18.23 2.76 5.92
N ALA A 366 18.29 3.78 6.78
CA ALA A 366 17.45 4.96 6.65
C ALA A 366 17.72 5.71 5.34
N GLU A 367 18.99 5.89 4.97
CA GLU A 367 19.40 6.51 3.71
C GLU A 367 18.92 5.70 2.49
N GLU A 368 19.02 4.36 2.53
CA GLU A 368 18.48 3.49 1.47
C GLU A 368 16.96 3.61 1.33
N SER A 369 16.27 3.90 2.45
CA SER A 369 14.82 4.08 2.50
C SER A 369 14.37 5.47 2.09
N GLY A 370 15.30 6.38 1.77
CA GLY A 370 14.99 7.79 1.47
C GLY A 370 14.65 8.64 2.70
N LEU A 371 14.92 8.14 3.91
CA LEU A 371 14.72 8.87 5.16
C LEU A 371 15.95 9.73 5.46
N VAL A 372 15.72 10.94 5.96
CA VAL A 372 16.79 11.88 6.30
C VAL A 372 16.97 11.94 7.81
N LEU A 373 18.12 11.51 8.30
CA LEU A 373 18.40 11.52 9.73
C LEU A 373 19.08 12.82 10.16
N LYS A 374 18.47 13.51 11.12
CA LYS A 374 19.05 14.70 11.74
C LYS A 374 20.28 14.34 12.58
N LYS A 375 21.28 15.22 12.53
CA LYS A 375 22.47 15.15 13.40
C LYS A 375 22.26 16.04 14.62
N LEU A 376 22.68 15.55 15.77
CA LEU A 376 22.62 16.26 17.03
C LEU A 376 23.72 17.34 17.08
N ASP A 377 23.35 18.54 16.64
CA ASP A 377 24.18 19.73 16.82
C ASP A 377 24.13 20.25 18.28
N LYS A 378 25.04 21.18 18.62
CA LYS A 378 25.14 21.73 19.98
C LYS A 378 23.87 22.47 20.44
N LYS A 379 23.09 23.04 19.51
CA LYS A 379 21.87 23.79 19.82
C LYS A 379 20.74 22.81 20.14
N LEU A 380 20.54 21.81 19.28
CA LEU A 380 19.57 20.74 19.48
C LEU A 380 19.88 19.94 20.74
N GLU A 381 21.14 19.62 20.99
CA GLU A 381 21.58 18.96 22.23
C GLU A 381 21.17 19.75 23.47
N ARG A 382 21.45 21.05 23.51
CA ARG A 382 21.06 21.90 24.63
C ARG A 382 19.53 21.97 24.80
N THR A 383 18.78 22.06 23.70
CA THR A 383 17.32 22.09 23.73
C THR A 383 16.74 20.76 24.24
N LEU A 384 17.23 19.63 23.74
CA LEU A 384 16.77 18.29 24.13
C LEU A 384 17.15 17.98 25.57
N LEU A 385 18.37 18.32 26.02
CA LEU A 385 18.77 18.16 27.42
C LEU A 385 17.89 18.98 28.36
N HIS A 386 17.52 20.20 27.97
CA HIS A 386 16.60 21.02 28.77
C HIS A 386 15.20 20.40 28.86
N ALA A 387 14.66 19.93 27.73
CA ALA A 387 13.38 19.24 27.69
C ALA A 387 13.39 17.95 28.52
N TYR A 388 14.42 17.11 28.33
CA TYR A 388 14.62 15.87 29.08
C TYR A 388 14.79 16.12 30.58
N ARG A 389 15.55 17.15 30.99
CA ARG A 389 15.68 17.56 32.40
C ARG A 389 14.33 17.94 32.99
N LYS A 390 13.54 18.74 32.27
CA LYS A 390 12.22 19.19 32.73
C LYS A 390 11.27 17.99 32.91
N ASP A 391 11.24 17.09 31.93
CA ASP A 391 10.44 15.88 32.00
C ASP A 391 10.87 14.97 33.17
N LEU A 392 12.18 14.74 33.31
CA LEU A 392 12.74 13.92 34.38
C LEU A 392 12.48 14.49 35.78
N ILE A 393 12.52 15.81 35.95
CA ILE A 393 12.11 16.48 37.21
C ILE A 393 10.63 16.19 37.53
N SER A 394 9.76 16.27 36.52
CA SER A 394 8.34 15.92 36.68
C SER A 394 8.20 14.45 37.11
N GLN A 395 8.88 13.55 36.40
CA GLN A 395 8.86 12.12 36.70
C GLN A 395 9.37 11.81 38.11
N VAL A 396 10.48 12.41 38.57
CA VAL A 396 11.03 12.23 39.93
C VAL A 396 10.05 12.72 41.01
N SER A 397 9.30 13.78 40.72
CA SER A 397 8.33 14.36 41.65
C SER A 397 7.11 13.47 41.85
N THR A 398 6.67 12.77 40.80
CA THR A 398 5.47 11.92 40.81
C THR A 398 5.75 10.43 40.96
N GLU A 399 7.01 9.99 40.86
CA GLU A 399 7.38 8.57 40.93
C GLU A 399 7.08 7.99 42.31
N SER A 400 6.32 6.90 42.34
CA SER A 400 5.91 6.21 43.57
C SER A 400 6.72 4.94 43.83
N ASP A 401 7.35 4.37 42.79
CA ASP A 401 8.19 3.19 42.97
C ASP A 401 9.59 3.58 43.50
N PRO A 402 10.00 3.12 44.69
CA PRO A 402 11.32 3.41 45.24
C PRO A 402 12.47 2.91 44.36
N VAL A 403 12.27 1.80 43.63
CA VAL A 403 13.32 1.24 42.76
C VAL A 403 13.51 2.10 41.51
N ALA A 404 12.42 2.44 40.81
CA ALA A 404 12.45 3.31 39.65
C ALA A 404 12.92 4.73 39.98
N LEU A 405 12.59 5.26 41.16
CA LEU A 405 13.02 6.59 41.60
C LEU A 405 14.54 6.72 41.60
N LEU A 406 15.28 5.72 42.09
CA LEU A 406 16.74 5.76 42.14
C LEU A 406 17.36 5.98 40.76
N ALA A 407 16.93 5.22 39.76
CA ALA A 407 17.44 5.35 38.40
C ALA A 407 17.19 6.76 37.84
N LYS A 408 15.98 7.30 38.03
CA LYS A 408 15.60 8.64 37.59
C LYS A 408 16.41 9.75 38.28
N VAL A 409 16.65 9.62 39.59
CA VAL A 409 17.46 10.57 40.36
C VAL A 409 18.92 10.54 39.89
N VAL A 410 19.50 9.35 39.70
CA VAL A 410 20.86 9.21 39.17
C VAL A 410 20.96 9.84 37.78
N SER A 411 20.04 9.56 36.86
CA SER A 411 20.00 10.19 35.54
C SER A 411 19.94 11.73 35.63
N LEU A 412 19.16 12.28 36.58
CA LEU A 412 19.06 13.73 36.77
C LEU A 412 20.34 14.35 37.34
N LEU A 413 21.05 13.63 38.23
CA LEU A 413 22.36 14.03 38.72
C LEU A 413 23.41 14.05 37.60
N TYR A 414 23.38 13.10 36.67
CA TYR A 414 24.25 13.12 35.49
C TYR A 414 24.02 14.34 34.59
N ILE A 415 22.76 14.76 34.44
CA ILE A 415 22.46 16.01 33.72
C ILE A 415 23.04 17.21 34.47
N LYS A 416 22.90 17.29 35.81
CA LYS A 416 23.43 18.40 36.61
C LYS A 416 24.96 18.45 36.60
N ALA A 417 25.62 17.31 36.78
CA ALA A 417 27.07 17.23 36.99
C ALA A 417 27.88 17.20 35.68
N HIS A 418 27.36 16.52 34.66
CA HIS A 418 28.08 16.27 33.40
C HIS A 418 27.40 16.85 32.16
N ASN A 419 26.17 17.37 32.28
CA ASN A 419 25.35 17.81 31.15
C ASN A 419 25.17 16.70 30.09
N LYS A 420 24.98 15.45 30.55
CA LYS A 420 24.77 14.26 29.73
C LYS A 420 23.52 13.52 30.19
N ALA A 421 22.74 12.97 29.26
CA ALA A 421 21.54 12.19 29.57
C ALA A 421 21.89 10.71 29.69
N LEU A 422 22.17 10.24 30.91
CA LEU A 422 22.51 8.84 31.15
C LEU A 422 21.25 7.97 31.27
N GLN A 423 21.18 6.91 30.46
CA GLN A 423 20.21 5.82 30.59
C GLN A 423 20.93 4.59 31.15
N ALA A 424 20.80 4.35 32.46
CA ALA A 424 21.52 3.29 33.16
C ALA A 424 20.56 2.19 33.66
N PRO A 425 20.83 0.91 33.35
CA PRO A 425 20.11 -0.20 33.96
C PRO A 425 20.54 -0.36 35.43
N GLY A 426 19.71 -1.01 36.25
CA GLY A 426 20.00 -1.23 37.69
C GLY A 426 21.39 -1.79 38.00
N ARG A 427 21.92 -2.67 37.13
CA ARG A 427 23.27 -3.26 37.28
C ARG A 427 24.42 -2.24 37.14
N ALA A 428 24.21 -1.15 36.41
CA ALA A 428 25.21 -0.11 36.20
C ALA A 428 25.06 1.06 37.19
N ILE A 429 23.97 1.12 37.96
CA ILE A 429 23.69 2.24 38.87
C ILE A 429 24.78 2.41 39.94
N ALA A 430 25.31 1.31 40.51
CA ALA A 430 26.38 1.38 41.52
C ALA A 430 27.67 2.02 40.96
N ALA A 431 28.06 1.63 39.75
CA ALA A 431 29.22 2.22 39.06
C ALA A 431 28.96 3.68 38.68
N ALA A 432 27.75 3.99 38.21
CA ALA A 432 27.35 5.36 37.89
C ALA A 432 27.37 6.28 39.13
N ILE A 433 26.95 5.78 40.30
CA ILE A 433 27.03 6.52 41.57
C ILE A 433 28.50 6.74 41.96
N SER A 434 29.34 5.70 41.86
CA SER A 434 30.76 5.80 42.20
C SER A 434 31.47 6.87 41.37
N HIS A 435 31.12 7.00 40.09
CA HIS A 435 31.66 8.03 39.19
C HIS A 435 31.19 9.46 39.53
N LEU A 436 30.08 9.61 40.26
CA LEU A 436 29.60 10.92 40.75
C LEU A 436 30.27 11.38 42.06
N LYS A 437 31.13 10.56 42.68
CA LYS A 437 31.73 10.84 43.99
C LYS A 437 32.40 12.21 44.07
N ASP A 438 33.18 12.57 43.06
CA ASP A 438 33.92 13.85 43.04
C ASP A 438 33.06 15.06 42.65
N LYS A 439 31.77 14.85 42.34
CA LYS A 439 30.82 15.89 41.92
C LYS A 439 29.72 16.16 42.94
N LEU A 440 29.64 15.36 43.99
CA LEU A 440 28.63 15.45 45.04
C LEU A 440 29.29 15.77 46.38
N ASP A 441 28.55 16.40 47.28
CA ASP A 441 28.94 16.51 48.69
C ASP A 441 28.90 15.14 49.37
N GLU A 442 29.73 14.97 50.41
CA GLU A 442 29.88 13.70 51.12
C GLU A 442 28.54 13.20 51.69
N SER A 443 27.67 14.11 52.15
CA SER A 443 26.32 13.76 52.61
C SER A 443 25.43 13.21 51.50
N ALA A 444 25.34 13.90 50.36
CA ALA A 444 24.56 13.43 49.21
C ALA A 444 25.09 12.12 48.65
N TYR A 445 26.40 11.97 48.53
CA TYR A 445 27.03 10.74 48.07
C TYR A 445 26.70 9.55 48.99
N LYS A 446 26.78 9.78 50.31
CA LYS A 446 26.41 8.77 51.30
C LYS A 446 24.93 8.39 51.21
N THR A 447 24.02 9.37 51.14
CA THR A 447 22.58 9.12 50.97
C THR A 447 22.30 8.27 49.72
N LEU A 448 22.94 8.60 48.60
CA LEU A 448 22.76 7.89 47.34
C LEU A 448 23.29 6.45 47.39
N THR A 449 24.44 6.24 48.03
CA THR A 449 25.06 4.92 48.22
C THR A 449 24.26 4.04 49.19
N ASP A 450 23.79 4.60 50.30
CA ASP A 450 22.94 3.90 51.28
C ASP A 450 21.62 3.47 50.64
N TYR A 451 20.98 4.37 49.87
CA TYR A 451 19.76 4.06 49.14
C TYR A 451 19.98 2.96 48.11
N GLN A 452 21.03 3.05 47.30
CA GLN A 452 21.37 2.02 46.31
C GLN A 452 21.63 0.66 46.97
N THR A 453 22.33 0.62 48.10
CA THR A 453 22.59 -0.62 48.83
C THR A 453 21.28 -1.25 49.34
N ALA A 454 20.38 -0.43 49.87
CA ALA A 454 19.06 -0.88 50.30
C ALA A 454 18.20 -1.37 49.10
N THR A 455 18.26 -0.70 47.95
CA THR A 455 17.59 -1.14 46.71
C THR A 455 18.10 -2.49 46.23
N VAL A 456 19.42 -2.71 46.19
CA VAL A 456 20.00 -4.01 45.82
C VAL A 456 19.59 -5.10 46.80
N THR A 457 19.56 -4.79 48.09
CA THR A 457 19.09 -5.73 49.13
C THR A 457 17.63 -6.12 48.91
N LEU A 458 16.75 -5.15 48.62
CA LEU A 458 15.34 -5.42 48.32
C LEU A 458 15.19 -6.33 47.09
N LEU A 459 15.88 -6.01 45.99
CA LEU A 459 15.81 -6.79 44.75
C LEU A 459 16.35 -8.22 44.93
N ALA A 460 17.40 -8.39 45.75
CA ALA A 460 17.94 -9.70 46.08
C ALA A 460 16.95 -10.53 46.91
N LEU A 461 16.27 -9.92 47.90
CA LEU A 461 15.24 -10.58 48.69
C LEU A 461 14.04 -10.99 47.82
N MET A 462 13.59 -10.11 46.92
CA MET A 462 12.51 -10.42 45.98
C MET A 462 12.87 -11.58 45.05
N SER A 463 14.13 -11.64 44.59
CA SER A 463 14.60 -12.73 43.73
C SER A 463 14.75 -14.07 44.46
N ALA A 464 15.01 -14.05 45.77
CA ALA A 464 15.15 -15.25 46.59
C ALA A 464 13.80 -15.81 47.09
N SER A 465 12.76 -14.97 47.14
CA SER A 465 11.43 -15.33 47.69
C SER A 465 10.53 -16.11 46.72
N THR A 466 10.96 -16.37 45.48
CA THR A 466 10.18 -17.12 44.48
C THR A 466 10.13 -18.64 44.71
N GLY A 467 10.60 -19.15 45.86
CA GLY A 467 10.54 -20.56 46.26
C GLY A 467 9.98 -20.74 47.68
N GLU A 468 8.81 -21.39 47.77
CA GLU A 468 8.10 -22.08 48.89
C GLU A 468 8.26 -21.69 50.40
N GLU A 469 8.97 -20.64 50.81
CA GLU A 469 9.01 -20.18 52.23
C GLU A 469 8.39 -18.78 52.39
N HIS A 470 7.07 -18.72 52.57
CA HIS A 470 6.29 -17.53 52.22
C HIS A 470 6.04 -16.48 53.32
N ASP A 471 6.31 -16.75 54.61
CA ASP A 471 5.87 -15.83 55.69
C ASP A 471 6.99 -14.86 56.13
N CYS A 472 8.14 -15.37 56.59
CA CYS A 472 9.23 -14.50 57.08
C CYS A 472 9.98 -13.74 55.97
N SER A 473 9.92 -14.22 54.72
CA SER A 473 10.56 -13.57 53.57
C SER A 473 9.76 -12.36 53.10
N ALA A 474 8.43 -12.46 53.10
CA ALA A 474 7.50 -11.38 52.73
C ALA A 474 7.60 -10.18 53.68
N ASP A 475 7.62 -10.42 55.00
CA ASP A 475 7.77 -9.36 56.01
C ASP A 475 9.07 -8.58 55.85
N ARG A 476 10.17 -9.27 55.51
CA ARG A 476 11.48 -8.64 55.26
C ARG A 476 11.48 -7.81 53.99
N ILE A 477 10.79 -8.25 52.93
CA ILE A 477 10.62 -7.49 51.70
C ILE A 477 9.80 -6.22 51.96
N LEU A 478 8.67 -6.34 52.66
CA LEU A 478 7.81 -5.20 53.03
C LEU A 478 8.58 -4.19 53.89
N SER A 479 9.22 -4.65 54.95
CA SER A 479 10.03 -3.78 55.84
C SER A 479 11.12 -3.02 55.09
N LYS A 480 11.78 -3.67 54.10
CA LYS A 480 12.81 -3.01 53.28
C LYS A 480 12.23 -2.04 52.26
N ARG A 481 11.05 -2.33 51.72
CA ARG A 481 10.33 -1.41 50.83
C ARG A 481 9.88 -0.15 51.58
N GLU A 482 9.27 -0.30 52.76
CA GLU A 482 8.85 0.82 53.62
C GLU A 482 10.04 1.69 54.03
N LEU A 483 11.20 1.08 54.32
CA LEU A 483 12.43 1.83 54.57
C LEU A 483 12.81 2.71 53.36
N LEU A 484 12.83 2.15 52.15
CA LEU A 484 13.13 2.93 50.94
C LEU A 484 12.11 4.03 50.68
N GLU A 485 10.82 3.75 50.90
CA GLU A 485 9.73 4.72 50.77
C GLU A 485 9.90 5.89 51.75
N SER A 486 10.27 5.61 53.00
CA SER A 486 10.58 6.64 54.01
C SER A 486 11.78 7.52 53.62
N GLN A 487 12.70 7.01 52.81
CA GLN A 487 13.90 7.71 52.34
C GLN A 487 13.70 8.45 51.01
N MET A 488 12.60 8.21 50.28
CA MET A 488 12.31 8.89 49.00
C MET A 488 12.32 10.42 49.10
N PRO A 489 11.78 11.07 50.15
CA PRO A 489 11.82 12.53 50.27
C PRO A 489 13.24 13.09 50.31
N VAL A 490 14.14 12.40 51.02
CA VAL A 490 15.57 12.75 51.12
C VAL A 490 16.25 12.54 49.77
N LEU A 491 15.95 11.46 49.07
CA LEU A 491 16.50 11.21 47.74
C LEU A 491 16.04 12.27 46.72
N ARG A 492 14.77 12.69 46.79
CA ARG A 492 14.22 13.77 45.95
C ARG A 492 14.88 15.13 46.24
N SER A 493 15.18 15.44 47.49
CA SER A 493 15.78 16.75 47.83
C SER A 493 17.17 16.95 47.19
N LEU A 494 17.92 15.87 46.95
CA LEU A 494 19.23 15.92 46.25
C LEU A 494 19.14 16.54 44.85
N VAL A 495 18.00 16.37 44.16
CA VAL A 495 17.83 16.81 42.77
C VAL A 495 16.86 17.97 42.62
N LEU A 496 15.87 18.09 43.51
CA LEU A 496 14.87 19.16 43.50
C LEU A 496 15.30 20.42 44.27
N GLY A 497 16.34 20.33 45.12
CA GLY A 497 16.75 21.38 46.06
C GLY A 497 17.46 22.63 45.50
N ASP A 498 17.92 22.64 44.25
CA ASP A 498 18.66 23.78 43.67
C ASP A 498 17.84 24.61 42.69
N SER A 499 16.66 25.06 43.13
CA SER A 499 15.96 26.15 42.46
C SER A 499 16.40 27.50 43.05
N GLN A 500 17.70 27.77 43.09
CA GLN A 500 18.21 29.14 43.19
C GLN A 500 18.96 29.50 41.91
N PRO A 501 18.59 30.60 41.22
CA PRO A 501 19.37 31.09 40.11
C PRO A 501 20.68 31.65 40.66
N GLN A 502 21.82 31.07 40.29
CA GLN A 502 23.10 31.76 40.42
C GLN A 502 23.09 32.94 39.43
N GLN A 503 22.74 34.12 39.95
CA GLN A 503 23.18 35.39 39.40
C GLN A 503 24.65 35.59 39.78
N SER A 504 25.52 35.64 38.78
CA SER A 504 26.70 36.51 38.74
C SER A 504 27.21 36.60 37.32
#